data_AF-A0A661S9A9-F1
#
_entry.id   AF-A0A661S9A9-F1
#
_cell.length_a   1.000
_cell.length_b   1.000
_cell.length_c   1.000
_cell.angle_alpha   90.00
_cell.angle_beta   90.00
_cell.angle_gamma   90.00
#
_symmetry.space_group_name_H-M   'P 1'
#
loop_
_entity.id
_entity.type
_entity.pdbx_description
1 polymer ?
#
loop_
_entity_poly.entity_id
_entity_poly.type
_entity_poly.pdbx_seq_one_letter_code
_entity_poly.pdbx_strand_id
1 'polypeptide(L)' 'MIRANENYNKLKASYLFSDIAKRVDEYQRKNPNAHIIRLGIGDVTRALVPAVIKGFHEGVDEMASDATFRGYGPEQG' A
#
# COMPACT_ATOMS: atom_id res chain seq x y z
N MET A 1 11.83 33.33 -11.09
CA MET A 1 12.57 32.16 -10.58
C MET A 1 11.65 31.43 -9.61
N ILE A 2 11.32 30.17 -9.87
CA ILE A 2 10.43 29.40 -9.00
C ILE A 2 11.16 29.11 -7.68
N ARG A 3 10.53 29.38 -6.55
CA ARG A 3 11.08 29.09 -5.21
C ARG A 3 10.47 27.79 -4.69
N ALA A 4 11.31 26.91 -4.16
CA ALA A 4 10.85 25.72 -3.46
C ALA A 4 10.05 26.12 -2.20
N ASN A 5 9.05 25.31 -1.85
CA ASN A 5 8.26 25.53 -0.63
C ASN A 5 9.14 25.27 0.61
N GLU A 6 9.42 26.31 1.38
CA GLU A 6 10.31 26.26 2.56
C GLU A 6 9.82 25.28 3.64
N ASN A 7 8.55 24.89 3.63
CA ASN A 7 8.02 23.89 4.57
C ASN A 7 8.61 22.49 4.35
N TYR A 8 9.18 22.19 3.17
CA TYR A 8 9.91 20.92 2.96
C TYR A 8 11.11 20.78 3.91
N ASN A 9 11.75 21.88 4.30
CA ASN A 9 12.87 21.86 5.25
C ASN A 9 12.45 21.47 6.67
N LYS A 10 11.14 21.53 6.97
CA LYS A 10 10.59 21.15 8.28
C LYS A 10 10.33 19.65 8.39
N LEU A 11 10.32 18.93 7.27
CA LEU A 11 10.11 17.48 7.27
C LEU A 11 11.33 16.80 7.87
N LYS A 12 11.15 16.20 9.05
CA LYS A 12 12.13 15.27 9.58
C LYS A 12 12.07 13.99 8.77
N ALA A 13 13.24 13.50 8.40
CA ALA A 13 13.43 12.14 7.94
C ALA A 13 12.81 11.14 8.94
N SER A 14 11.62 10.61 8.62
CA SER A 14 11.02 9.51 9.37
C SER A 14 11.40 8.21 8.67
N TYR A 15 12.44 7.54 9.20
CA TYR A 15 13.02 6.34 8.58
C TYR A 15 12.84 5.07 9.42
N LEU A 16 11.98 5.08 10.44
CA LEU A 16 11.82 3.94 11.34
C LEU A 16 11.61 2.62 10.57
N PHE A 17 10.67 2.61 9.64
CA PHE A 17 10.34 1.41 8.86
C PHE A 17 11.36 1.08 7.77
N SER A 18 11.95 2.10 7.13
CA SER A 18 13.01 1.88 6.14
C SER A 18 14.29 1.35 6.78
N ASP A 19 14.62 1.78 8.00
CA ASP A 19 15.80 1.32 8.71
C ASP A 19 15.59 -0.08 9.28
N ILE A 20 14.38 -0.41 9.76
CA ILE A 20 14.00 -1.78 10.10
C ILE A 20 14.15 -2.69 8.87
N ALA A 21 13.65 -2.29 7.70
CA ALA A 21 13.77 -3.06 6.47
C ALA A 21 15.24 -3.33 6.11
N LYS A 22 16.09 -2.30 6.11
CA LYS A 22 17.55 -2.44 5.84
C LYS A 22 18.21 -3.42 6.80
N ARG A 23 17.92 -3.34 8.10
CA ARG A 23 18.50 -4.23 9.11
C ARG A 23 18.04 -5.67 8.96
N VAL A 24 16.76 -5.89 8.63
CA VAL A 24 16.23 -7.24 8.35
C VAL A 24 16.91 -7.84 7.13
N ASP A 25 17.04 -7.07 6.04
CA ASP A 25 17.70 -7.52 4.81
C ASP A 25 19.18 -7.88 5.03
N GLU A 26 19.91 -7.03 5.77
CA GLU A 26 21.30 -7.31 6.13
C GLU A 26 21.44 -8.59 6.98
N TYR A 27 20.53 -8.79 7.94
CA TYR A 27 20.52 -10.00 8.76
C TYR A 27 20.20 -11.24 7.91
N GLN A 28 19.25 -11.17 6.97
CA GLN A 28 18.91 -12.28 6.07
C GLN A 28 20.07 -12.69 5.18
N ARG A 29 20.81 -11.72 4.62
CA ARG A 29 21.99 -11.99 3.80
C ARG A 29 23.09 -12.68 4.60
N LYS A 30 23.29 -12.30 5.86
CA LYS A 30 24.29 -12.90 6.76
C LYS A 30 23.85 -14.26 7.32
N ASN A 31 22.56 -14.54 7.35
CA ASN A 31 21.98 -15.74 7.96
C ASN A 31 20.98 -16.41 6.99
N PRO A 32 21.43 -17.00 5.87
CA PRO A 32 20.53 -17.52 4.83
C PRO A 32 19.62 -18.66 5.31
N ASN A 33 20.00 -19.36 6.39
CA ASN A 33 19.22 -20.45 6.97
C ASN A 33 18.27 -19.98 8.10
N ALA A 34 18.33 -18.70 8.50
CA ALA A 34 17.47 -18.19 9.56
C ALA A 34 16.05 -17.92 9.04
N HIS A 35 15.06 -18.58 9.64
CA HIS A 35 13.66 -18.29 9.37
C HIS A 35 13.21 -17.07 10.20
N ILE A 36 12.90 -15.96 9.53
CA ILE A 36 12.48 -14.71 10.19
C ILE A 36 10.96 -14.63 10.26
N ILE A 37 10.43 -14.49 11.48
CA ILE A 37 9.03 -14.15 11.74
C ILE A 37 8.93 -12.63 11.89
N ARG A 38 8.21 -11.98 10.97
CA ARG A 38 8.07 -10.52 10.94
C ARG A 38 6.84 -10.08 11.76
N LEU A 39 7.08 -9.51 12.95
CA LEU A 39 6.05 -8.97 13.86
C LEU A 39 6.18 -7.44 14.03
N GLY A 40 6.81 -6.77 13.06
CA GLY A 40 7.10 -5.33 13.07
C GLY A 40 6.01 -4.51 12.39
N ILE A 41 6.36 -3.80 11.31
CA ILE A 41 5.35 -3.17 10.46
C ILE A 41 4.43 -4.26 9.89
N GLY A 42 3.14 -4.13 10.16
CA GLY A 42 2.15 -5.11 9.74
C GLY A 42 1.91 -5.02 8.24
N ASP A 43 2.04 -6.16 7.56
CA ASP A 43 1.41 -6.39 6.27
C ASP A 43 0.26 -7.39 6.48
N VAL A 44 -0.75 -7.36 5.62
CA VAL A 44 -1.90 -8.24 5.71
C VAL A 44 -1.50 -9.67 5.31
N THR A 45 -1.99 -10.66 6.05
CA THR A 45 -1.59 -12.07 5.86
C THR A 45 -2.67 -12.94 5.24
N ARG A 46 -3.85 -12.38 4.97
CA ARG A 46 -5.01 -13.09 4.44
C ARG A 46 -5.56 -12.36 3.22
N ALA A 47 -6.01 -13.15 2.25
CA ALA A 47 -6.72 -12.65 1.08
C ALA A 47 -8.07 -12.05 1.46
N LEU A 48 -8.62 -11.22 0.57
CA LEU A 48 -9.98 -10.70 0.68
C LEU A 48 -10.98 -11.85 0.71
N VAL A 49 -12.06 -11.67 1.47
CA VAL A 49 -13.14 -12.66 1.54
C VAL A 49 -13.92 -12.73 0.22
N PRO A 50 -14.52 -13.88 -0.13
CA PRO A 50 -15.24 -14.05 -1.39
C PRO A 50 -16.33 -13.00 -1.64
N ALA A 51 -17.00 -12.52 -0.59
CA ALA A 51 -18.02 -11.49 -0.71
C ALA A 51 -17.48 -10.15 -1.24
N VAL A 52 -16.27 -9.76 -0.83
CA VAL A 52 -15.62 -8.53 -1.30
C VAL A 52 -15.18 -8.70 -2.76
N ILE A 53 -14.59 -9.85 -3.10
CA ILE A 53 -14.18 -10.15 -4.47
C ILE A 53 -15.40 -10.15 -5.41
N LYS A 54 -16.52 -10.73 -4.97
CA LYS A 54 -17.77 -10.72 -5.73
C LYS A 54 -18.25 -9.29 -5.99
N GLY A 55 -18.27 -8.42 -4.98
CA GLY A 55 -18.66 -7.02 -5.15
C GLY A 55 -17.77 -6.26 -6.13
N PHE A 56 -16.45 -6.53 -6.12
CA PHE A 56 -15.54 -5.96 -7.12
C PHE A 56 -15.85 -6.43 -8.54
N HIS A 57 -16.11 -7.73 -8.73
CA HIS A 57 -16.50 -8.25 -10.05
C HIS A 57 -17.78 -7.61 -10.55
N GLU A 58 -18.81 -7.52 -9.70
CA GLU A 58 -20.09 -6.88 -10.07
C GLU A 58 -19.90 -5.42 -10.49
N GLY A 59 -19.10 -4.65 -9.73
CA GLY A 59 -18.82 -3.25 -10.08
C GLY A 59 -18.02 -3.09 -11.37
N VAL A 60 -17.05 -3.98 -11.62
CA VAL A 60 -16.29 -3.97 -12.88
C VAL A 60 -17.18 -4.34 -14.07
N ASP A 61 -18.05 -5.34 -13.91
CA ASP A 61 -18.98 -5.76 -14.95
C ASP A 61 -20.02 -4.67 -15.28
N GLU A 62 -20.53 -3.94 -14.28
CA GLU A 62 -21.41 -2.78 -14.49
C GLU A 62 -20.70 -1.70 -15.34
N MET A 63 -19.43 -1.44 -15.05
CA MET A 63 -18.64 -0.41 -15.73
C MET A 63 -18.13 -0.85 -17.12
N ALA A 64 -18.15 -2.14 -17.44
CA ALA A 64 -17.70 -2.68 -18.73
C ALA A 64 -18.73 -2.51 -19.85
N SER A 65 -19.96 -2.10 -19.53
CA SER A 65 -21.05 -1.90 -20.49
C SER A 65 -21.42 -0.42 -20.58
N ASP A 66 -21.39 0.13 -21.80
CA ASP A 66 -21.77 1.53 -22.08
C ASP A 66 -23.17 1.89 -21.56
N ALA A 67 -24.09 0.91 -21.53
CA ALA A 67 -25.47 1.12 -21.08
C ALA A 67 -25.58 1.32 -19.56
N THR A 68 -24.60 0.86 -18.79
CA THR A 68 -24.60 0.85 -17.32
C THR A 68 -23.43 1.64 -16.71
N PHE A 69 -22.50 2.11 -17.56
CA PHE A 69 -21.36 2.90 -17.16
C PHE A 69 -21.75 4.15 -16.37
N ARG A 70 -21.01 4.44 -15.30
CA ARG A 70 -21.17 5.64 -14.48
C ARG A 70 -19.93 6.52 -14.57
N GLY A 71 -20.14 7.81 -14.82
CA GLY A 71 -19.07 8.81 -14.80
C GLY A 71 -18.64 9.17 -13.36
N TYR A 72 -18.27 10.43 -13.14
CA TYR A 72 -17.90 10.89 -11.79
C TYR A 72 -19.03 10.66 -10.78
N GLY A 73 -18.70 9.98 -9.69
CA GLY A 73 -19.55 9.89 -8.50
C GLY A 73 -19.39 11.10 -7.58
N PRO A 74 -20.12 11.14 -6.46
CA PRO A 74 -19.95 12.13 -5.42
C PRO A 74 -18.51 12.14 -4.88
N GLU A 75 -17.99 13.31 -4.55
CA GLU A 75 -16.59 13.49 -4.15
C GLU A 75 -16.21 12.84 -2.81
N GLN A 76 -17.19 12.42 -2.01
CA GLN A 76 -16.98 11.76 -0.72
C GLN A 76 -17.02 10.22 -0.81
N GLY A 77 -17.24 9.67 -2.01
CA GLY A 77 -17.58 8.26 -2.20
C GLY A 77 -19.08 8.04 -2.21
#